data_AF-A0A7C6GAJ3-F1
#
_entry.id   AF-A0A7C6GAJ3-F1
#
_cell.length_a   1.000
_cell.length_b   1.000
_cell.length_c   1.000
_cell.angle_alpha   90.00
_cell.angle_beta   90.00
_cell.angle_gamma   90.00
#
_symmetry.space_group_name_H-M   'P 1'
#
loop_
_entity.id
_entity.type
_entity.pdbx_description
1 polymer ?
#
loop_
_entity_poly.entity_id
_entity_poly.type
_entity_poly.pdbx_seq_one_letter_code
_entity_poly.pdbx_strand_id
1 'polypeptide(L)'
;MMIMGIDTSGSIGGAALVSEAGLIAEYLLTIHNGHSELIIPTIERILSDTGTALEDISAFAVVTGPGSFTGLRVGLATIKGFAYAMSKPIVAVTAMEALAWQYRIYPHLMYPLIDARRREVFTQAFRGGKPESEAVNWKVSDLVDKLNSVSEPVLITGPGALVYREELSEIEQAVIPADQELQLRPSSAAGLGLERFKQGKTLEWYEVLPFYMRKSSAEYQFDKAEKEHETGR
;
A
#
# COMPACT_ATOMS: atom_id res chain seq x y z
N MET A 1 -7.07 -8.13 20.70
CA MET A 1 -7.77 -7.52 19.54
C MET A 1 -7.30 -8.20 18.25
N MET A 2 -8.16 -8.29 17.21
CA MET A 2 -7.83 -8.89 15.91
C MET A 2 -8.14 -7.93 14.76
N ILE A 3 -7.22 -7.82 13.80
CA ILE A 3 -7.31 -6.92 12.65
C ILE A 3 -7.14 -7.72 11.37
N MET A 4 -8.11 -7.61 10.47
CA MET A 4 -8.03 -8.13 9.10
C MET A 4 -7.51 -7.02 8.20
N GLY A 5 -6.28 -7.15 7.70
CA GLY A 5 -5.68 -6.20 6.75
C GLY A 5 -5.65 -6.75 5.34
N ILE A 6 -5.90 -5.90 4.34
CA ILE A 6 -5.80 -6.29 2.94
C ILE A 6 -4.94 -5.32 2.12
N ASP A 7 -4.34 -5.87 1.07
CA ASP A 7 -3.73 -5.10 -0.01
C ASP A 7 -4.14 -5.67 -1.37
N THR A 8 -4.63 -4.78 -2.23
CA THR A 8 -4.96 -5.09 -3.63
C THR A 8 -4.34 -4.04 -4.57
N SER A 9 -3.40 -3.23 -4.07
CA SER A 9 -2.83 -2.09 -4.79
C SER A 9 -1.77 -2.51 -5.83
N GLY A 10 -1.09 -3.63 -5.63
CA GLY A 10 -0.05 -4.15 -6.53
C GLY A 10 -0.51 -5.23 -7.50
N SER A 11 0.46 -5.79 -8.24
CA SER A 11 0.31 -7.04 -9.00
C SER A 11 0.38 -8.29 -8.11
N ILE A 12 0.84 -8.12 -6.88
CA ILE A 12 0.82 -9.11 -5.80
C ILE A 12 0.06 -8.45 -4.65
N GLY A 13 -0.84 -9.20 -4.02
CA GLY A 13 -1.66 -8.71 -2.91
C GLY A 13 -2.35 -9.85 -2.18
N GLY A 14 -3.23 -9.53 -1.23
CA GLY A 14 -3.96 -10.52 -0.45
C GLY A 14 -4.48 -9.96 0.87
N ALA A 15 -4.56 -10.83 1.87
CA ALA A 15 -5.08 -10.51 3.19
C ALA A 15 -4.21 -11.10 4.30
N ALA A 16 -4.28 -10.50 5.48
CA ALA A 16 -3.64 -11.01 6.68
C ALA A 16 -4.52 -10.76 7.92
N LEU A 17 -4.47 -11.71 8.85
CA LEU A 17 -5.05 -11.58 10.17
C LEU A 17 -3.93 -11.40 11.20
N VAL A 18 -3.97 -10.31 11.93
CA VAL A 18 -3.00 -9.97 12.98
C VAL A 18 -3.73 -9.78 14.30
N SER A 19 -3.09 -10.22 15.39
CA SER A 19 -3.50 -9.91 16.76
C SER A 19 -2.38 -9.20 17.51
N GLU A 20 -2.62 -8.91 18.78
CA GLU A 20 -1.60 -8.37 19.68
C GLU A 20 -0.42 -9.33 19.91
N ALA A 21 -0.63 -10.63 19.73
CA ALA A 21 0.43 -11.63 19.77
C ALA A 21 1.27 -11.66 18.48
N GLY A 22 0.86 -10.94 17.43
CA GLY A 22 1.53 -10.88 16.14
C GLY A 22 0.69 -11.46 15.01
N LEU A 23 1.37 -11.85 13.93
CA LEU A 23 0.76 -12.41 12.73
C LEU A 23 0.14 -13.79 13.02
N ILE A 24 -1.14 -13.95 12.69
CA ILE A 24 -1.86 -15.23 12.80
C ILE A 24 -1.80 -15.97 11.46
N ALA A 25 -2.19 -15.28 10.38
CA ALA A 25 -2.19 -15.84 9.03
C ALA A 25 -2.02 -14.74 7.99
N GLU A 26 -1.40 -15.07 6.86
CA GLU A 26 -1.28 -14.20 5.69
C GLU A 26 -1.31 -15.06 4.43
N TYR A 27 -2.07 -14.59 3.45
CA TYR A 27 -2.00 -15.08 2.09
C TYR A 27 -1.54 -13.95 1.17
N LEU A 28 -0.55 -14.27 0.34
CA LEU A 28 0.01 -13.38 -0.67
C LEU A 28 -0.07 -14.08 -2.02
N LEU A 29 -0.74 -13.46 -2.98
CA LEU A 29 -1.09 -14.05 -4.26
C LEU A 29 -0.75 -13.09 -5.40
N THR A 30 -0.29 -13.65 -6.52
CA THR A 30 -0.20 -12.89 -7.77
C THR A 30 -1.59 -12.64 -8.34
N ILE A 31 -1.88 -11.39 -8.67
CA ILE A 31 -3.15 -10.94 -9.21
C ILE A 31 -3.06 -10.95 -10.73
N HIS A 32 -3.45 -12.06 -11.35
CA HIS A 32 -3.39 -12.23 -12.81
C HIS A 32 -4.60 -11.63 -13.54
N ASN A 33 -5.82 -11.82 -13.01
CA ASN A 33 -7.08 -11.24 -13.50
C ASN A 33 -8.08 -11.17 -12.33
N GLY A 34 -8.90 -10.10 -12.27
CA GLY A 34 -10.00 -9.96 -11.31
C GLY A 34 -9.57 -9.85 -9.84
N HIS A 35 -9.13 -8.67 -9.38
CA HIS A 35 -8.82 -8.43 -7.97
C HIS A 35 -9.95 -8.90 -7.02
N SER A 36 -11.21 -8.79 -7.47
CA SER A 36 -12.41 -9.13 -6.69
C SER A 36 -12.61 -10.63 -6.53
N GLU A 37 -12.18 -11.42 -7.51
CA GLU A 37 -12.31 -12.88 -7.50
C GLU A 37 -11.35 -13.54 -6.50
N LEU A 38 -10.31 -12.82 -6.09
CA LEU A 38 -9.29 -13.33 -5.18
C LEU A 38 -9.51 -12.89 -3.73
N ILE A 39 -9.88 -11.62 -3.50
CA ILE A 39 -9.78 -11.07 -2.14
C ILE A 39 -10.81 -11.64 -1.16
N ILE A 40 -12.07 -11.81 -1.57
CA ILE A 40 -13.11 -12.38 -0.70
C ILE A 40 -12.78 -13.84 -0.35
N PRO A 41 -12.48 -14.74 -1.31
CA PRO A 41 -12.05 -16.10 -0.99
C PRO A 41 -10.80 -16.16 -0.11
N THR A 42 -9.88 -15.20 -0.25
CA THR A 42 -8.68 -15.13 0.59
C THR A 42 -9.03 -14.83 2.05
N ILE A 43 -9.95 -13.89 2.29
CA ILE A 43 -10.45 -13.58 3.63
C ILE A 43 -11.16 -14.80 4.22
N GLU A 44 -12.07 -15.42 3.47
CA GLU A 44 -12.79 -16.63 3.89
C GLU A 44 -11.82 -17.76 4.26
N ARG A 45 -10.77 -17.95 3.44
CA ARG A 45 -9.73 -18.95 3.69
C ARG A 45 -8.99 -18.69 4.99
N ILE A 46 -8.61 -17.44 5.28
CA ILE A 46 -7.95 -17.08 6.53
C ILE A 46 -8.85 -17.37 7.73
N LEU A 47 -10.13 -16.97 7.67
CA LEU A 47 -11.08 -17.22 8.75
C LEU A 47 -11.26 -18.72 8.99
N SER A 48 -11.43 -19.50 7.92
CA SER A 48 -11.53 -20.96 7.97
C SER A 48 -10.27 -21.61 8.58
N ASP A 49 -9.09 -21.29 8.06
CA ASP A 49 -7.85 -21.97 8.46
C ASP A 49 -7.40 -21.60 9.88
N THR A 50 -7.86 -20.44 10.39
CA THR A 50 -7.59 -20.00 11.77
C THR A 50 -8.71 -20.34 12.75
N GLY A 51 -9.86 -20.79 12.26
CA GLY A 51 -11.06 -20.99 13.08
C GLY A 51 -11.62 -19.70 13.69
N THR A 52 -11.32 -18.54 13.08
CA THR A 52 -11.75 -17.22 13.57
C THR A 52 -13.11 -16.86 12.99
N ALA A 53 -14.04 -16.42 13.84
CA ALA A 53 -15.32 -15.90 13.36
C ALA A 53 -15.15 -14.46 12.83
N LEU A 54 -15.96 -14.07 11.84
CA LEU A 54 -15.90 -12.72 11.28
C LEU A 54 -16.23 -11.65 12.34
N GLU A 55 -17.07 -11.99 13.31
CA GLU A 55 -17.50 -11.17 14.44
C GLU A 55 -16.35 -10.81 15.40
N ASP A 56 -15.33 -11.68 15.48
CA ASP A 56 -14.15 -11.51 16.32
C ASP A 56 -13.18 -10.45 15.77
N ILE A 57 -13.34 -10.09 14.49
CA ILE A 57 -12.59 -8.99 13.89
C ILE A 57 -12.97 -7.67 14.54
N SER A 58 -11.98 -6.99 15.09
CA SER A 58 -12.14 -5.73 15.80
C SER A 58 -12.20 -4.54 14.84
N ALA A 59 -11.41 -4.57 13.77
CA ALA A 59 -11.43 -3.59 12.68
C ALA A 59 -10.81 -4.17 11.40
N PHE A 60 -11.08 -3.50 10.28
CA PHE A 60 -10.50 -3.85 8.99
C PHE A 60 -9.45 -2.81 8.58
N ALA A 61 -8.26 -3.24 8.18
CA ALA A 61 -7.25 -2.37 7.61
C ALA A 61 -7.21 -2.50 6.08
N VAL A 62 -7.12 -1.39 5.36
CA VAL A 62 -7.12 -1.40 3.89
C VAL A 62 -6.07 -0.46 3.34
N VAL A 63 -5.31 -0.96 2.36
CA VAL A 63 -4.38 -0.12 1.59
C VAL A 63 -5.18 0.81 0.66
N THR A 64 -5.03 2.12 0.85
CA THR A 64 -5.78 3.15 0.10
C THR A 64 -5.04 3.66 -1.14
N GLY A 65 -3.76 3.31 -1.29
CA GLY A 65 -2.92 3.70 -2.43
C GLY A 65 -1.64 4.44 -2.01
N PRO A 66 -0.83 4.91 -2.97
CA PRO A 66 -1.07 4.83 -4.41
C PRO A 66 -0.86 3.41 -4.97
N GLY A 67 -1.43 3.11 -6.14
CA GLY A 67 -1.36 1.79 -6.77
C GLY A 67 -2.36 1.61 -7.91
N SER A 68 -2.67 0.35 -8.25
CA SER A 68 -3.65 -0.05 -9.27
C SER A 68 -5.03 0.57 -9.00
N PHE A 69 -5.53 1.41 -9.91
CA PHE A 69 -6.86 2.02 -9.78
C PHE A 69 -7.98 0.98 -9.57
N THR A 70 -7.98 -0.07 -10.38
CA THR A 70 -8.96 -1.16 -10.28
C THR A 70 -8.79 -1.90 -8.97
N GLY A 71 -7.55 -2.22 -8.60
CA GLY A 71 -7.24 -2.93 -7.38
C GLY A 71 -7.66 -2.18 -6.12
N LEU A 72 -7.35 -0.89 -6.04
CA LEU A 72 -7.76 -0.04 -4.91
C LEU A 72 -9.28 0.03 -4.76
N ARG A 73 -10.02 0.20 -5.87
CA ARG A 73 -11.49 0.23 -5.82
C ARG A 73 -12.07 -1.09 -5.34
N VAL A 74 -11.52 -2.21 -5.79
CA VAL A 74 -11.95 -3.53 -5.32
C VAL A 74 -11.69 -3.70 -3.82
N GLY A 75 -10.47 -3.45 -3.36
CA GLY A 75 -10.13 -3.61 -1.93
C GLY A 75 -10.98 -2.71 -1.04
N LEU A 76 -11.16 -1.45 -1.43
CA LEU A 76 -12.02 -0.51 -0.71
C LEU A 76 -13.48 -0.95 -0.71
N ALA A 77 -14.04 -1.37 -1.85
CA ALA A 77 -15.42 -1.85 -1.90
C ALA A 77 -15.63 -3.08 -1.02
N THR A 78 -14.71 -4.04 -1.06
CA THR A 78 -14.75 -5.25 -0.21
C THR A 78 -14.76 -4.88 1.26
N ILE A 79 -13.80 -4.07 1.71
CA ILE A 79 -13.67 -3.74 3.14
C ILE A 79 -14.80 -2.84 3.62
N LYS A 80 -15.29 -1.91 2.78
CA LYS A 80 -16.49 -1.13 3.11
C LYS A 80 -17.71 -2.03 3.28
N GLY A 81 -17.87 -3.05 2.43
CA GLY A 81 -18.95 -4.03 2.57
C GLY A 81 -18.88 -4.79 3.89
N PHE A 82 -17.71 -5.32 4.24
CA PHE A 82 -17.51 -6.01 5.52
C PHE A 82 -17.69 -5.09 6.73
N ALA A 83 -17.10 -3.89 6.70
CA ALA A 83 -17.21 -2.89 7.75
C ALA A 83 -18.68 -2.49 7.98
N TYR A 84 -19.43 -2.25 6.92
CA TYR A 84 -20.86 -1.95 6.97
C TYR A 84 -21.66 -3.11 7.57
N ALA A 85 -21.49 -4.33 7.04
CA ALA A 85 -22.23 -5.50 7.48
C ALA A 85 -21.96 -5.86 8.95
N MET A 86 -20.71 -5.73 9.39
CA MET A 86 -20.28 -6.09 10.74
C MET A 86 -20.35 -4.93 11.74
N SER A 87 -20.72 -3.73 11.28
CA SER A 87 -20.65 -2.48 12.07
C SER A 87 -19.28 -2.31 12.74
N LYS A 88 -18.20 -2.52 11.97
CA LYS A 88 -16.81 -2.39 12.44
C LYS A 88 -16.12 -1.23 11.74
N PRO A 89 -15.21 -0.53 12.43
CA PRO A 89 -14.45 0.55 11.83
C PRO A 89 -13.43 0.06 10.80
N ILE A 90 -12.99 0.98 9.95
CA ILE A 90 -11.88 0.78 9.00
C ILE A 90 -10.67 1.59 9.47
N VAL A 91 -9.47 1.04 9.25
CA VAL A 91 -8.21 1.77 9.32
C VAL A 91 -7.63 1.92 7.92
N ALA A 92 -7.55 3.15 7.44
CA ALA A 92 -6.88 3.47 6.20
C ALA A 92 -5.35 3.44 6.38
N VAL A 93 -4.65 2.83 5.44
CA VAL A 93 -3.18 2.77 5.39
C VAL A 93 -2.72 3.08 3.97
N THR A 94 -1.75 3.96 3.77
CA THR A 94 -1.19 4.15 2.43
C THR A 94 -0.22 3.02 2.08
N ALA A 95 -0.03 2.74 0.80
CA ALA A 95 0.90 1.70 0.35
C ALA A 95 2.35 1.99 0.81
N MET A 96 2.76 3.26 0.82
CA MET A 96 4.08 3.68 1.31
C MET A 96 4.20 3.50 2.83
N GLU A 97 3.14 3.80 3.60
CA GLU A 97 3.12 3.54 5.04
C GLU A 97 3.22 2.04 5.36
N ALA A 98 2.50 1.19 4.63
CA ALA A 98 2.56 -0.26 4.82
C ALA A 98 3.96 -0.82 4.48
N LEU A 99 4.57 -0.34 3.40
CA LEU A 99 5.95 -0.69 3.03
C LEU A 99 6.96 -0.20 4.06
N ALA A 100 6.84 1.03 4.55
CA ALA A 100 7.71 1.54 5.61
C ALA A 100 7.52 0.77 6.93
N TRP A 101 6.31 0.29 7.21
CA TRP A 101 6.02 -0.51 8.40
C TRP A 101 6.76 -1.86 8.41
N GLN A 102 6.94 -2.50 7.24
CA GLN A 102 7.73 -3.75 7.11
C GLN A 102 9.14 -3.59 7.69
N TYR A 103 9.72 -2.41 7.51
CA TYR A 103 11.10 -2.11 7.87
C TYR A 103 11.21 -1.07 8.99
N ARG A 104 10.15 -0.88 9.79
CA ARG A 104 10.09 0.17 10.83
C ARG A 104 11.20 0.12 11.89
N ILE A 105 11.94 -0.99 11.99
CA ILE A 105 13.09 -1.13 12.88
C ILE A 105 14.41 -0.65 12.25
N TYR A 106 14.41 -0.37 10.95
CA TYR A 106 15.56 0.19 10.25
C TYR A 106 15.85 1.60 10.78
N PRO A 107 17.09 1.88 11.22
CA PRO A 107 17.39 3.11 11.97
C PRO A 107 17.55 4.35 11.07
N HIS A 108 17.79 4.16 9.78
CA HIS A 108 18.07 5.23 8.83
C HIS A 108 16.86 5.58 7.95
N LEU A 109 17.06 6.44 6.96
CA LEU A 109 16.03 6.81 5.99
C LEU A 109 15.56 5.61 5.20
N MET A 110 14.26 5.61 4.90
CA MET A 110 13.60 4.65 4.04
C MET A 110 12.82 5.37 2.95
N TYR A 111 12.92 4.88 1.72
CA TYR A 111 12.13 5.32 0.58
C TYR A 111 11.38 4.13 -0.02
N PRO A 112 10.11 3.92 0.37
CA PRO A 112 9.20 3.05 -0.36
C PRO A 112 8.95 3.61 -1.75
N LEU A 113 9.16 2.79 -2.77
CA LEU A 113 8.97 3.12 -4.17
C LEU A 113 7.82 2.32 -4.76
N ILE A 114 6.84 3.03 -5.30
CA ILE A 114 5.75 2.45 -6.06
C ILE A 114 5.92 2.92 -7.51
N ASP A 115 6.00 1.98 -8.45
CA ASP A 115 6.16 2.30 -9.88
C ASP A 115 4.96 3.11 -10.39
N ALA A 116 5.20 4.38 -10.74
CA ALA A 116 4.20 5.28 -11.33
C ALA A 116 4.19 5.21 -12.87
N ARG A 117 4.94 4.25 -13.45
CA ARG A 117 5.23 4.10 -14.88
C ARG A 117 6.05 5.29 -15.40
N ARG A 118 6.46 5.22 -16.68
CA ARG A 118 7.18 6.31 -17.37
C ARG A 118 8.45 6.78 -16.66
N ARG A 119 9.15 5.85 -15.99
CA ARG A 119 10.35 6.13 -15.20
C ARG A 119 10.09 7.15 -14.08
N GLU A 120 8.91 7.06 -13.49
CA GLU A 120 8.51 7.82 -12.31
C GLU A 120 8.14 6.87 -11.17
N VAL A 121 8.28 7.36 -9.95
CA VAL A 121 7.91 6.65 -8.73
C VAL A 121 7.11 7.55 -7.82
N PHE A 122 6.08 6.97 -7.20
CA PHE A 122 5.50 7.55 -6.00
C PHE A 122 6.36 7.13 -4.82
N THR A 123 6.79 8.12 -4.03
CA THR A 123 7.63 7.88 -2.86
C THR A 123 7.41 8.93 -1.78
N GLN A 124 7.89 8.63 -0.59
CA GLN A 124 7.84 9.47 0.60
C GLN A 124 8.99 9.01 1.51
N ALA A 125 9.67 9.93 2.18
CA ALA A 125 10.72 9.59 3.13
C ALA A 125 10.11 9.11 4.44
N PHE A 126 10.66 8.04 5.01
CA PHE A 126 10.28 7.53 6.33
C PHE A 126 11.50 7.25 7.20
N ARG A 127 11.30 7.33 8.52
CA ARG A 127 12.24 6.81 9.53
C ARG A 127 11.46 6.21 10.69
N GLY A 128 11.87 5.04 11.16
CA GLY A 128 11.16 4.36 12.25
C GLY A 128 9.67 4.08 11.95
N GLY A 129 9.32 3.89 10.67
CA GLY A 129 7.93 3.71 10.20
C GLY A 129 7.06 4.98 10.23
N LYS A 130 7.65 6.16 10.46
CA LYS A 130 6.94 7.46 10.43
C LYS A 130 7.39 8.30 9.24
N PRO A 131 6.48 9.05 8.61
CA PRO A 131 6.83 9.91 7.48
C PRO A 131 7.71 11.09 7.95
N GLU A 132 8.74 11.40 7.17
CA GLU A 132 9.62 12.58 7.35
C GLU A 132 9.46 13.61 6.21
N SER A 133 8.68 13.27 5.17
CA SER A 133 8.34 14.19 4.08
C SER A 133 6.89 14.02 3.66
N GLU A 134 6.42 14.93 2.81
CA GLU A 134 5.21 14.71 2.01
C GLU A 134 5.45 13.62 0.95
N ALA A 135 4.35 13.02 0.50
CA ALA A 135 4.36 12.11 -0.64
C ALA A 135 4.61 12.88 -1.94
N VAL A 136 5.51 12.37 -2.78
CA VAL A 136 5.93 12.99 -4.04
C VAL A 136 5.88 11.99 -5.20
N ASN A 137 5.68 12.52 -6.40
CA ASN A 137 5.88 11.80 -7.65
C ASN A 137 7.16 12.32 -8.30
N TRP A 138 8.20 11.51 -8.37
CA TRP A 138 9.51 11.90 -8.91
C TRP A 138 9.88 11.05 -10.11
N LYS A 139 10.68 11.62 -11.02
CA LYS A 139 11.43 10.80 -11.96
C LYS A 139 12.46 10.00 -11.20
N VAL A 140 12.77 8.81 -11.69
CA VAL A 140 13.79 7.95 -11.09
C VAL A 140 15.15 8.65 -11.06
N SER A 141 15.48 9.44 -12.09
CA SER A 141 16.71 10.26 -12.13
C SER A 141 16.79 11.23 -10.95
N ASP A 142 15.70 11.95 -10.67
CA ASP A 142 15.66 12.96 -9.62
C ASP A 142 15.75 12.32 -8.23
N LEU A 143 15.17 11.12 -8.07
CA LEU A 143 15.35 10.31 -6.88
C LEU A 143 16.82 9.86 -6.72
N VAL A 144 17.46 9.35 -7.77
CA VAL A 144 18.86 8.91 -7.73
C VAL A 144 19.77 10.08 -7.34
N ASP A 145 19.60 11.25 -7.95
CA ASP A 145 20.35 12.46 -7.61
C ASP A 145 20.15 12.86 -6.13
N LYS A 146 18.91 12.79 -5.65
CA LYS A 146 18.58 13.05 -4.25
C LYS A 146 19.30 12.06 -3.33
N LEU A 147 19.27 10.77 -3.63
CA LEU A 147 19.82 9.73 -2.77
C LEU A 147 21.37 9.72 -2.78
N ASN A 148 22.00 10.07 -3.89
CA ASN A 148 23.45 10.27 -3.96
C ASN A 148 23.94 11.45 -3.09
N SER A 149 23.06 12.40 -2.75
CA SER A 149 23.38 13.50 -1.82
C SER A 149 23.29 13.12 -0.34
N VAL A 150 22.78 11.92 -0.02
CA VAL A 150 22.62 11.45 1.35
C VAL A 150 23.93 10.80 1.84
N SER A 151 24.30 11.06 3.10
CA SER A 151 25.55 10.59 3.72
C SER A 151 25.36 9.45 4.73
N GLU A 152 24.15 8.90 4.81
CA GLU A 152 23.80 7.75 5.64
C GLU A 152 23.19 6.62 4.76
N PRO A 153 23.25 5.36 5.20
CA PRO A 153 22.60 4.25 4.49
C PRO A 153 21.11 4.49 4.32
N VAL A 154 20.57 4.32 3.11
CA VAL A 154 19.15 4.51 2.80
C VAL A 154 18.53 3.20 2.36
N LEU A 155 17.49 2.77 3.06
CA LEU A 155 16.69 1.62 2.63
C LEU A 155 15.78 2.04 1.48
N ILE A 156 15.88 1.35 0.35
CA ILE A 156 14.99 1.56 -0.79
C ILE A 156 14.16 0.28 -0.95
N THR A 157 12.83 0.40 -0.83
CA THR A 157 11.93 -0.75 -0.80
C THR A 157 10.72 -0.56 -1.72
N GLY A 158 9.84 -1.55 -1.80
CA GLY A 158 8.63 -1.49 -2.60
C GLY A 158 8.80 -2.01 -4.04
N PRO A 159 7.69 -2.27 -4.76
CA PRO A 159 7.73 -2.84 -6.11
C PRO A 159 8.48 -1.97 -7.12
N GLY A 160 8.51 -0.64 -6.92
CA GLY A 160 9.28 0.26 -7.77
C GLY A 160 10.80 0.04 -7.66
N ALA A 161 11.29 -0.38 -6.49
CA ALA A 161 12.70 -0.71 -6.30
C ALA A 161 13.12 -1.94 -7.10
N LEU A 162 12.20 -2.89 -7.32
CA LEU A 162 12.42 -4.04 -8.20
C LEU A 162 12.52 -3.62 -9.67
N VAL A 163 11.61 -2.73 -10.11
CA VAL A 163 11.56 -2.25 -11.51
C VAL A 163 12.82 -1.47 -11.89
N TYR A 164 13.32 -0.62 -10.99
CA TYR A 164 14.46 0.25 -11.24
C TYR A 164 15.74 -0.22 -10.53
N ARG A 165 15.85 -1.53 -10.23
CA ARG A 165 16.92 -2.12 -9.41
C ARG A 165 18.32 -1.78 -9.92
N GLU A 166 18.55 -1.87 -11.23
CA GLU A 166 19.86 -1.60 -11.83
C GLU A 166 20.35 -0.19 -11.48
N GLU A 167 19.53 0.83 -11.72
CA GLU A 167 19.89 2.24 -11.46
C GLU A 167 20.05 2.53 -9.96
N LEU A 168 19.20 1.92 -9.13
CA LEU A 168 19.22 2.14 -7.68
C LEU A 168 20.41 1.44 -7.00
N SER A 169 20.93 0.36 -7.59
CA SER A 169 22.07 -0.39 -7.04
C SER A 169 23.40 0.32 -7.22
N GLU A 170 23.48 1.32 -8.10
CA GLU A 170 24.67 2.15 -8.30
C GLU A 170 24.83 3.23 -7.21
N ILE A 171 23.81 3.44 -6.37
CA ILE A 171 23.86 4.40 -5.25
C ILE A 171 24.65 3.77 -4.10
N GLU A 172 25.76 4.39 -3.71
CA GLU A 172 26.68 3.87 -2.67
C GLU A 172 25.97 3.58 -1.34
N GLN A 173 25.04 4.44 -0.94
CA GLN A 173 24.31 4.32 0.32
C GLN A 173 23.06 3.42 0.24
N ALA A 174 22.72 2.89 -0.94
CA ALA A 174 21.47 2.13 -1.09
C ALA A 174 21.54 0.76 -0.42
N VAL A 175 20.55 0.51 0.43
CA VAL A 175 20.24 -0.80 0.98
C VAL A 175 18.94 -1.26 0.33
N ILE A 176 19.02 -2.24 -0.57
CA ILE A 176 17.85 -2.79 -1.27
C ILE A 176 17.61 -4.22 -0.77
N PRO A 177 16.44 -4.52 -0.16
CA PRO A 177 16.07 -5.87 0.25
C PRO A 177 16.07 -6.90 -0.88
N ALA A 178 15.96 -8.17 -0.50
CA ALA A 178 15.76 -9.25 -1.46
C ALA A 178 14.41 -9.10 -2.18
N ASP A 179 14.31 -9.61 -3.41
CA ASP A 179 13.13 -9.41 -4.28
C ASP A 179 11.79 -9.80 -3.62
N GLN A 180 11.77 -10.90 -2.87
CA GLN A 180 10.58 -11.37 -2.17
C GLN A 180 10.12 -10.43 -1.03
N GLU A 181 10.99 -9.54 -0.56
CA GLU A 181 10.71 -8.59 0.52
C GLU A 181 10.32 -7.20 0.01
N LEU A 182 10.47 -6.96 -1.30
CA LEU A 182 10.08 -5.70 -1.95
C LEU A 182 8.57 -5.59 -2.19
N GLN A 183 7.83 -6.70 -2.08
CA GLN A 183 6.38 -6.68 -2.19
C GLN A 183 5.74 -6.13 -0.91
N LEU A 184 4.63 -5.43 -1.07
CA LEU A 184 3.81 -4.98 0.05
C LEU A 184 3.13 -6.21 0.69
N ARG A 185 3.28 -6.34 2.00
CA ARG A 185 2.72 -7.43 2.81
C ARG A 185 1.41 -6.99 3.47
N PRO A 186 0.27 -7.68 3.23
CA PRO A 186 -0.98 -7.39 3.91
C PRO A 186 -0.85 -7.37 5.45
N SER A 187 0.04 -8.19 6.01
CA SER A 187 0.37 -8.20 7.44
C SER A 187 0.94 -6.88 7.95
N SER A 188 1.58 -6.09 7.08
CA SER A 188 2.10 -4.78 7.45
C SER A 188 1.02 -3.72 7.47
N ALA A 189 0.06 -3.78 6.52
CA ALA A 189 -1.15 -2.98 6.60
C ALA A 189 -1.99 -3.35 7.83
N ALA A 190 -2.15 -4.65 8.13
CA ALA A 190 -2.85 -5.14 9.32
C ALA A 190 -2.15 -4.71 10.62
N GLY A 191 -0.81 -4.79 10.68
CA GLY A 191 -0.02 -4.42 11.84
C GLY A 191 -0.06 -2.92 12.14
N LEU A 192 0.10 -2.07 11.14
CA LEU A 192 -0.12 -0.63 11.29
C LEU A 192 -1.59 -0.32 11.61
N GLY A 193 -2.51 -1.11 11.04
CA GLY A 193 -3.93 -1.13 11.35
C GLY A 193 -4.20 -1.30 12.85
N LEU A 194 -3.57 -2.31 13.47
CA LEU A 194 -3.67 -2.60 14.90
C LEU A 194 -3.17 -1.43 15.75
N GLU A 195 -2.03 -0.82 15.38
CA GLU A 195 -1.47 0.32 16.11
C GLU A 195 -2.40 1.54 16.06
N ARG A 196 -2.94 1.86 14.88
CA ARG A 196 -3.90 2.96 14.71
C ARG A 196 -5.23 2.69 15.41
N PHE A 197 -5.73 1.47 15.34
CA PHE A 197 -6.96 1.06 16.03
C PHE A 197 -6.83 1.26 17.55
N LYS A 198 -5.71 0.84 18.15
CA LYS A 198 -5.42 1.07 19.57
C LYS A 198 -5.38 2.55 19.95
N GLN A 199 -5.00 3.41 19.01
CA GLN A 199 -4.98 4.87 19.18
C GLN A 199 -6.34 5.54 18.88
N GLY A 200 -7.38 4.78 18.55
CA GLY A 200 -8.68 5.31 18.14
C GLY A 200 -8.67 6.00 16.77
N LYS A 201 -7.63 5.77 15.95
CA LYS A 201 -7.49 6.34 14.61
C LYS A 201 -8.19 5.45 13.58
N THR A 202 -9.50 5.56 13.57
CA THR A 202 -10.39 4.78 12.71
C THR A 202 -11.30 5.70 11.87
N LEU A 203 -11.89 5.12 10.85
CA LEU A 203 -12.85 5.75 9.96
C LEU A 203 -14.10 4.88 9.84
N GLU A 204 -15.24 5.52 9.66
CA GLU A 204 -16.46 4.87 9.21
C GLU A 204 -16.34 4.45 7.75
N TRP A 205 -17.12 3.44 7.35
CA TRP A 205 -17.03 2.85 6.01
C TRP A 205 -17.25 3.85 4.87
N TYR A 206 -18.08 4.88 5.09
CA TYR A 206 -18.38 5.91 4.09
C TYR A 206 -17.30 7.00 4.01
N GLU A 207 -16.42 7.14 5.01
CA GLU A 207 -15.38 8.17 5.07
C GLU A 207 -14.10 7.79 4.31
N VAL A 208 -13.85 6.49 4.13
CA VAL A 208 -12.60 6.01 3.52
C VAL A 208 -12.57 6.32 2.03
N LEU A 209 -11.56 7.04 1.57
CA LEU A 209 -11.35 7.39 0.17
C LEU A 209 -10.03 6.81 -0.36
N PRO A 210 -9.96 6.48 -1.67
CA PRO A 210 -8.69 6.12 -2.29
C PRO A 210 -7.73 7.31 -2.30
N PHE A 211 -6.45 7.03 -2.06
CA PHE A 211 -5.36 7.99 -2.18
C PHE A 211 -4.74 7.91 -3.59
N TYR A 212 -5.25 8.73 -4.50
CA TYR A 212 -4.73 8.85 -5.86
C TYR A 212 -3.71 9.98 -5.96
N MET A 213 -2.46 9.66 -6.28
CA MET A 213 -1.40 10.66 -6.54
C MET A 213 -1.40 11.16 -7.99
N ARG A 214 -2.16 10.54 -8.87
CA ARG A 214 -2.35 10.93 -10.28
C ARG A 214 -3.81 10.73 -10.65
N LYS A 215 -4.32 11.53 -11.59
CA LYS A 215 -5.61 11.25 -12.25
C LYS A 215 -5.55 9.92 -13.00
N SER A 216 -6.68 9.24 -13.10
CA SER A 216 -6.82 8.04 -13.92
C SER A 216 -6.64 8.35 -15.40
N SER A 217 -6.30 7.34 -16.21
CA SER A 217 -6.19 7.51 -17.67
C SER A 217 -7.51 7.98 -18.31
N ALA A 218 -8.65 7.57 -17.76
CA ALA A 218 -9.97 7.99 -18.21
C ALA A 218 -10.21 9.48 -17.95
N GLU A 219 -9.84 9.98 -16.76
CA GLU A 219 -9.92 11.41 -16.43
C GLU A 219 -8.94 12.24 -17.28
N TYR A 220 -7.75 11.72 -17.57
CA TYR A 220 -6.80 12.41 -18.46
C TYR A 220 -7.33 12.50 -19.90
N GLN A 221 -7.97 11.44 -20.40
CA GLN A 221 -8.60 11.45 -21.72
C GLN A 221 -9.81 12.40 -21.77
N PHE A 222 -10.60 12.46 -20.69
CA PHE A 222 -11.72 13.39 -20.55
C PHE A 222 -11.25 14.85 -20.56
N ASP A 223 -10.27 15.21 -19.72
CA ASP A 223 -9.69 16.56 -19.68
C ASP A 223 -9.07 16.96 -21.04
N LYS A 224 -8.46 16.00 -21.75
CA LYS A 224 -7.90 16.24 -23.08
C LYS A 224 -9.00 16.50 -24.12
N ALA A 225 -10.09 15.73 -24.09
CA ALA A 225 -11.23 15.92 -24.96
C ALA A 225 -11.97 17.25 -24.71
N GLU A 226 -12.09 17.68 -23.45
CA GLU A 226 -12.66 19.01 -23.13
C GLU A 226 -11.79 20.15 -23.67
N LYS A 227 -10.47 20.08 -23.48
CA LYS A 227 -9.55 21.12 -24.01
C LYS A 227 -9.54 21.17 -25.54
N GLU A 228 -9.66 20.03 -26.22
CA GLU A 228 -9.79 19.98 -27.68
C GLU A 228 -11.14 20.55 -28.16
N HIS A 229 -12.21 20.40 -27.37
CA HIS A 229 -13.52 21.02 -27.63
C HIS A 229 -13.52 22.54 -27.40
N GLU A 230 -12.77 23.05 -26.43
CA GLU A 230 -12.66 24.48 -26.15
C GLU A 230 -11.73 25.23 -27.11
N THR A 231 -10.70 24.58 -27.66
CA THR A 231 -9.75 25.19 -28.61
C THR A 231 -10.18 25.08 -30.08
N GLY A 232 -11.27 24.35 -30.37
CA GLY A 232 -11.83 24.16 -31.70
C GLY A 232 -12.89 25.18 -32.15
N ARG A 233 -12.94 26.38 -31.56
CA ARG A 233 -13.83 27.48 -31.97
C ARG A 233 -13.06 28.69 -32.48
#